data_AF-A0A6G0XC77-F1
#
_entry.id   AF-A0A6G0XC77-F1
#
_cell.length_a   1.000
_cell.length_b   1.000
_cell.length_c   1.000
_cell.angle_alpha   90.00
_cell.angle_beta   90.00
_cell.angle_gamma   90.00
#
_symmetry.space_group_name_H-M   'P 1'
#
loop_
_entity.id
_entity.type
_entity.pdbx_description
1 polymer ?
#
loop_
_entity_poly.entity_id
_entity_poly.type
_entity_poly.pdbx_seq_one_letter_code
_entity_poly.pdbx_strand_id
1 'polypeptide(L)'
;MSKLPKDFEFPAVDAATAWRLWLLGNAKKGYPPYRYIVPLDLSSSKQRKGLSDWKFVLGRFEFACLHVGLSIPDQPTEEDAVKLFEQVALYIRAVCSSVPSKRIRRVTQLKLVSLIRTLRKAASNNDF
;
A
#
# COMPACT_ATOMS: atom_id res chain seq x y z
N MET A 1 6.70 7.17 22.17
CA MET A 1 6.85 7.13 20.69
C MET A 1 8.22 6.54 20.37
N SER A 2 8.28 5.31 19.85
CA SER A 2 9.53 4.70 19.39
C SER A 2 9.83 5.19 17.97
N LYS A 3 10.88 6.01 17.82
CA LYS A 3 11.36 6.44 16.50
C LYS A 3 11.87 5.23 15.73
N LEU A 4 11.57 5.16 14.44
CA LEU A 4 12.19 4.16 13.56
C LEU A 4 13.69 4.42 13.46
N PRO A 5 14.51 3.40 13.13
CA PRO A 5 15.94 3.57 12.92
C PRO A 5 16.26 4.68 11.91
N LYS A 6 17.37 5.39 12.10
CA LYS A 6 17.74 6.54 11.26
C LYS A 6 17.90 6.14 9.78
N ASP A 7 18.33 4.91 9.53
CA ASP A 7 18.56 4.27 8.24
C ASP A 7 17.35 3.49 7.72
N PHE A 8 16.18 3.61 8.37
CA PHE A 8 14.95 2.97 7.88
C PHE A 8 14.65 3.37 6.44
N GLU A 9 14.35 2.38 5.60
CA GLU A 9 13.87 2.61 4.25
C GLU A 9 12.59 1.80 4.00
N PHE A 10 11.62 2.45 3.36
CA PHE A 10 10.46 1.75 2.84
C PHE A 10 10.91 0.79 1.72
N PRO A 11 10.56 -0.50 1.80
CA PRO A 11 11.11 -1.50 0.89
C PRO A 11 10.46 -1.41 -0.50
N ALA A 12 11.24 -1.67 -1.55
CA ALA A 12 10.76 -1.68 -2.93
C ALA A 12 10.12 -3.04 -3.28
N VAL A 13 8.90 -3.27 -2.79
CA VAL A 13 8.19 -4.55 -2.89
C VAL A 13 6.96 -4.49 -3.80
N ASP A 14 6.37 -5.65 -4.07
CA ASP A 14 5.08 -5.77 -4.75
C ASP A 14 3.90 -5.34 -3.85
N ALA A 15 2.72 -5.22 -4.46
CA ALA A 15 1.51 -4.76 -3.79
C ALA A 15 1.07 -5.68 -2.64
N ALA A 16 1.20 -7.00 -2.80
CA ALA A 16 0.81 -7.97 -1.78
C ALA A 16 1.70 -7.85 -0.54
N THR A 17 3.01 -7.79 -0.74
CA THR A 17 3.98 -7.61 0.33
C THR A 17 3.84 -6.25 1.00
N ALA A 18 3.59 -5.19 0.22
CA ALA A 18 3.31 -3.86 0.77
C ALA A 18 2.06 -3.85 1.66
N TRP A 19 0.98 -4.50 1.20
CA TRP A 19 -0.26 -4.65 1.96
C TRP A 19 -0.06 -5.42 3.27
N ARG A 20 0.70 -6.53 3.22
CA ARG A 20 1.07 -7.27 4.43
C ARG A 20 1.84 -6.39 5.43
N LEU A 21 2.88 -5.67 4.98
CA LEU A 21 3.67 -4.78 5.84
C LEU A 21 2.82 -3.62 6.40
N TRP A 22 1.82 -3.18 5.65
CA TRP A 22 0.89 -2.15 6.07
C TRP A 22 0.04 -2.55 7.26
N LEU A 23 -0.51 -3.77 7.22
CA LEU A 23 -1.36 -4.33 8.27
C LEU A 23 -0.57 -4.90 9.44
N LEU A 24 0.54 -5.60 9.17
CA LEU A 24 1.23 -6.45 10.16
C LEU A 24 2.59 -5.90 10.58
N GLY A 25 3.15 -4.97 9.80
CA GLY A 25 4.50 -4.46 10.05
C GLY A 25 5.57 -5.48 9.71
N ASN A 26 6.74 -5.35 10.35
CA ASN A 26 7.85 -6.26 10.16
C ASN A 26 8.38 -6.77 11.50
N ALA A 27 7.82 -7.88 11.97
CA ALA A 27 8.20 -8.52 13.23
C ALA A 27 9.71 -8.82 13.31
N LYS A 28 10.33 -9.28 12.21
CA LYS A 28 11.78 -9.59 12.19
C LYS A 28 12.66 -8.37 12.46
N LYS A 29 12.18 -7.17 12.11
CA LYS A 29 12.88 -5.91 12.35
C LYS A 29 12.29 -5.12 13.53
N GLY A 30 11.27 -5.64 14.21
CA GLY A 30 10.54 -4.94 15.26
C GLY A 30 9.80 -3.69 14.78
N TYR A 31 9.44 -3.60 13.49
CA TYR A 31 8.72 -2.45 12.96
C TYR A 31 7.21 -2.63 13.12
N PRO A 32 6.48 -1.58 13.56
CA PRO A 32 5.03 -1.64 13.70
C PRO A 32 4.36 -1.81 12.33
N PRO A 33 3.06 -2.12 12.28
CA PRO A 33 2.25 -1.93 11.09
C PRO A 33 2.49 -0.57 10.45
N TYR A 34 2.81 -0.56 9.15
CA TYR A 34 3.23 0.69 8.51
C TYR A 34 2.11 1.74 8.48
N ARG A 35 0.85 1.31 8.64
CA ARG A 35 -0.32 2.20 8.77
C ARG A 35 -0.25 3.14 9.98
N TYR A 36 0.45 2.73 11.04
CA TYR A 36 0.61 3.52 12.26
C TYR A 36 1.86 4.41 12.29
N ILE A 37 2.73 4.31 11.28
CA ILE A 37 3.90 5.20 11.18
C ILE A 37 3.42 6.63 10.91
N VAL A 38 3.89 7.56 11.74
CA VAL A 38 3.66 9.01 11.57
C VAL A 38 4.95 9.73 11.15
N PRO A 39 4.87 10.94 10.55
CA PRO A 39 6.06 11.66 10.11
C PRO A 39 7.10 11.93 11.21
N LEU A 40 6.67 12.01 12.48
CA LEU A 40 7.55 12.20 13.63
C LEU A 40 8.41 10.98 13.96
N ASP A 41 8.03 9.79 13.48
CA ASP A 41 8.81 8.56 13.65
C ASP A 41 10.01 8.49 12.70
N LEU A 42 10.10 9.41 11.73
CA LEU A 42 11.05 9.37 10.60
C LEU A 42 12.11 10.47 10.71
N SER A 43 13.36 10.09 10.45
CA SER A 43 14.55 10.93 10.61
C SER A 43 14.80 11.88 9.43
N SER A 44 14.29 11.55 8.23
CA SER A 44 14.65 12.27 6.99
C SER A 44 13.45 12.64 6.11
N SER A 45 13.64 13.66 5.28
CA SER A 45 12.67 14.06 4.26
C SER A 45 12.39 12.94 3.24
N LYS A 46 13.43 12.17 2.88
CA LYS A 46 13.32 10.99 1.99
C LYS A 46 12.36 9.96 2.57
N GLN A 47 12.49 9.62 3.85
CA GLN A 47 11.59 8.71 4.53
C GLN A 47 10.16 9.24 4.59
N ARG A 48 9.99 10.52 4.94
CA ARG A 48 8.65 11.15 4.99
C ARG A 48 7.96 11.11 3.62
N LYS A 49 8.70 11.36 2.53
CA LYS A 49 8.19 11.19 1.16
C LYS A 49 7.77 9.74 0.89
N GLY A 50 8.58 8.77 1.32
CA GLY A 50 8.25 7.34 1.23
C GLY A 50 6.96 7.01 1.98
N LEU A 51 6.76 7.55 3.18
CA LEU A 51 5.52 7.38 3.94
C LEU A 51 4.32 7.98 3.20
N SER A 52 4.45 9.19 2.63
CA SER A 52 3.40 9.81 1.83
C SER A 52 3.02 8.97 0.62
N ASP A 53 4.01 8.42 -0.09
CA ASP A 53 3.81 7.54 -1.24
C ASP A 53 3.09 6.24 -0.84
N TRP A 54 3.46 5.63 0.29
CA TRP A 54 2.78 4.45 0.83
C TRP A 54 1.35 4.75 1.29
N LYS A 55 1.14 5.81 2.07
CA LYS A 55 -0.19 6.26 2.51
C LYS A 55 -1.12 6.52 1.34
N PHE A 56 -0.60 7.12 0.27
CA PHE A 56 -1.37 7.38 -0.94
C PHE A 56 -1.91 6.10 -1.60
N VAL A 57 -1.10 5.05 -1.74
CA VAL A 57 -1.57 3.81 -2.39
C VAL A 57 -2.35 2.95 -1.43
N LEU A 58 -1.82 2.69 -0.24
CA LEU A 58 -2.41 1.70 0.66
C LEU A 58 -3.66 2.23 1.36
N GLY A 59 -3.79 3.56 1.54
CA GLY A 59 -5.07 4.15 1.92
C GLY A 59 -6.19 3.91 0.89
N ARG A 60 -5.86 3.80 -0.41
CA ARG A 60 -6.86 3.40 -1.44
C ARG A 60 -7.20 1.93 -1.37
N PHE A 61 -6.25 1.08 -0.95
CA PHE A 61 -6.53 -0.34 -0.73
C PHE A 61 -7.45 -0.54 0.46
N GLU A 62 -7.21 0.19 1.56
CA GLU A 62 -8.12 0.21 2.70
C GLU A 62 -9.51 0.70 2.30
N PHE A 63 -9.58 1.82 1.57
CA PHE A 63 -10.85 2.33 1.05
C PHE A 63 -11.57 1.32 0.15
N ALA A 64 -10.85 0.61 -0.72
CA ALA A 64 -11.44 -0.42 -1.58
C ALA A 64 -12.05 -1.57 -0.75
N CYS A 65 -11.42 -1.98 0.35
CA CYS A 65 -11.98 -2.99 1.25
C CYS A 65 -13.24 -2.45 1.96
N LEU A 66 -13.18 -1.23 2.50
CA LEU A 66 -14.30 -0.60 3.19
C LEU A 66 -15.51 -0.38 2.27
N HIS A 67 -15.28 -0.01 1.01
CA HIS A 67 -16.33 0.26 0.03
C HIS A 67 -17.19 -0.97 -0.29
N VAL A 68 -16.63 -2.18 -0.17
CA VAL A 68 -17.36 -3.44 -0.33
C VAL A 68 -17.85 -4.02 1.01
N GLY A 69 -17.81 -3.22 2.07
CA GLY A 69 -18.29 -3.60 3.41
C GLY A 69 -17.33 -4.47 4.21
N LEU A 70 -16.07 -4.64 3.78
CA LEU A 70 -15.08 -5.34 4.59
C LEU A 70 -14.48 -4.39 5.63
N SER A 71 -14.51 -4.81 6.89
CA SER A 71 -13.76 -4.14 7.95
C SER A 71 -12.34 -4.71 8.02
N ILE A 72 -11.38 -3.84 8.27
CA ILE A 72 -10.01 -4.25 8.57
C ILE A 72 -9.93 -4.45 10.09
N PRO A 73 -9.56 -5.64 10.59
CA PRO A 73 -9.46 -5.88 12.02
C PRO A 73 -8.46 -4.93 12.70
N ASP A 74 -8.71 -4.66 13.98
CA ASP A 74 -7.80 -3.88 14.83
C ASP A 74 -6.44 -4.58 14.97
N GLN A 75 -6.47 -5.91 15.10
CA GLN A 75 -5.30 -6.79 15.15
C GLN A 75 -5.39 -7.84 14.03
N PRO A 76 -5.01 -7.46 12.79
CA PRO A 76 -5.09 -8.35 11.65
C PRO A 76 -4.06 -9.48 11.75
N THR A 77 -4.40 -10.66 11.22
CA THR A 77 -3.47 -11.79 11.04
C THR A 77 -2.92 -11.87 9.59
N GLU A 78 -2.04 -12.84 9.32
CA GLU A 78 -1.60 -13.13 7.95
C GLU A 78 -2.77 -13.58 7.06
N GLU A 79 -3.68 -14.39 7.61
CA GLU A 79 -4.88 -14.85 6.92
C GLU A 79 -5.79 -13.67 6.56
N ASP A 80 -5.96 -12.71 7.48
CA ASP A 80 -6.70 -11.47 7.20
C ASP A 80 -6.03 -10.67 6.08
N ALA A 81 -4.70 -10.54 6.12
CA ALA A 81 -3.95 -9.82 5.10
C ALA A 81 -4.14 -10.44 3.71
N VAL A 82 -4.11 -11.77 3.61
CA VAL A 82 -4.36 -12.52 2.36
C VAL A 82 -5.81 -12.34 1.90
N LYS A 83 -6.77 -12.55 2.79
CA LYS A 83 -8.21 -12.45 2.48
C LYS A 83 -8.60 -11.05 2.01
N LEU A 84 -8.19 -10.01 2.73
CA LEU A 84 -8.45 -8.62 2.35
C LEU A 84 -7.76 -8.27 1.03
N PHE A 85 -6.61 -8.86 0.75
CA PHE A 85 -5.88 -8.61 -0.49
C PHE A 85 -6.62 -9.10 -1.74
N GLU A 86 -7.57 -10.04 -1.64
CA GLU A 86 -8.40 -10.44 -2.78
C GLU A 86 -9.18 -9.25 -3.34
N GLN A 87 -9.78 -8.42 -2.47
CA GLN A 87 -10.50 -7.22 -2.88
C GLN A 87 -9.55 -6.14 -3.41
N VAL A 88 -8.39 -5.99 -2.76
CA VAL A 88 -7.34 -5.11 -3.26
C VAL A 88 -6.89 -5.52 -4.67
N ALA A 89 -6.73 -6.81 -4.94
CA ALA A 89 -6.34 -7.30 -6.26
C ALA A 89 -7.40 -6.98 -7.33
N LEU A 90 -8.69 -7.07 -7.00
CA LEU A 90 -9.79 -6.64 -7.89
C LEU A 90 -9.72 -5.15 -8.18
N TYR A 91 -9.52 -4.33 -7.14
CA TYR A 91 -9.32 -2.89 -7.28
C TYR A 91 -8.14 -2.55 -8.19
N ILE A 92 -6.97 -3.16 -7.96
CA ILE A 92 -5.78 -2.91 -8.77
C ILE A 92 -6.04 -3.33 -10.23
N ARG A 93 -6.75 -4.46 -10.46
CA ARG A 93 -7.12 -4.90 -11.82
C ARG A 93 -7.98 -3.85 -12.51
N ALA A 94 -9.03 -3.35 -11.84
CA ALA A 94 -9.90 -2.32 -12.39
C ALA A 94 -9.13 -1.05 -12.79
N VAL A 95 -8.25 -0.56 -11.89
CA VAL A 95 -7.38 0.61 -12.16
C VAL A 95 -6.39 0.35 -13.29
N CYS A 96 -5.85 -0.86 -13.41
CA CYS A 96 -4.91 -1.18 -14.48
C CYS A 96 -5.60 -1.34 -15.84
N SER A 97 -6.82 -1.90 -15.86
CA SER A 97 -7.61 -2.09 -17.07
C SER A 97 -8.17 -0.78 -17.63
N SER A 98 -8.42 0.22 -16.79
CA SER A 98 -8.85 1.55 -17.23
C SER A 98 -7.74 2.37 -17.88
N VAL A 99 -6.48 1.92 -17.79
CA VAL A 99 -5.36 2.54 -18.50
C VAL A 99 -5.11 1.79 -19.80
N PRO A 100 -5.19 2.44 -20.98
CA PRO A 100 -4.92 1.78 -22.25
C PRO A 100 -3.47 1.28 -22.26
N SER A 101 -3.29 -0.03 -22.11
CA SER A 101 -1.98 -0.69 -22.05
C SER A 101 -1.99 -1.99 -22.83
N LYS A 102 -1.07 -2.13 -23.78
CA LYS A 102 -0.92 -3.30 -24.67
C LYS A 102 -0.43 -4.59 -23.96
N ARG A 103 -0.27 -4.61 -22.63
CA ARG A 103 0.37 -5.71 -21.89
C ARG A 103 -0.50 -6.15 -20.71
N ILE A 104 -0.98 -7.39 -20.77
CA ILE A 104 -1.64 -8.09 -19.65
C ILE A 104 -0.60 -8.22 -18.52
N ARG A 105 -0.66 -7.32 -17.53
CA ARG A 105 0.27 -7.38 -16.40
C ARG A 105 -0.26 -8.38 -15.38
N ARG A 106 0.61 -9.22 -14.82
CA ARG A 106 0.28 -9.98 -13.59
C ARG A 106 0.14 -8.98 -12.45
N VAL A 107 -1.08 -8.52 -12.24
CA VAL A 107 -1.43 -7.38 -11.39
C VAL A 107 -0.94 -7.53 -9.94
N THR A 108 -0.84 -8.77 -9.47
CA THR A 108 -0.39 -9.12 -8.12
C THR A 108 1.12 -8.95 -7.89
N GLN A 109 1.93 -8.88 -8.95
CA GLN A 109 3.39 -8.72 -8.88
C GLN A 109 3.86 -7.29 -9.19
N LEU A 110 2.93 -6.34 -9.31
CA LEU A 110 3.29 -4.95 -9.60
C LEU A 110 3.99 -4.32 -8.40
N LYS A 111 5.20 -3.82 -8.64
CA LYS A 111 5.91 -3.01 -7.65
C LYS A 111 5.07 -1.80 -7.26
N LEU A 112 5.06 -1.47 -5.97
CA LEU A 112 4.28 -0.36 -5.42
C LEU A 112 4.54 0.97 -6.16
N VAL A 113 5.79 1.23 -6.53
CA VAL A 113 6.20 2.42 -7.32
C VAL A 113 5.51 2.51 -8.69
N SER A 114 5.24 1.37 -9.34
CA SER A 114 4.51 1.36 -10.60
C SER A 114 3.03 1.67 -10.39
N LEU A 115 2.44 1.17 -9.30
CA LEU A 115 1.06 1.45 -8.94
C LEU A 115 0.84 2.91 -8.58
N ILE A 116 1.78 3.54 -7.85
CA ILE A 116 1.74 4.99 -7.57
C ILE A 116 1.58 5.77 -8.87
N ARG A 117 2.39 5.46 -9.89
CA ARG A 117 2.36 6.16 -11.17
C ARG A 117 1.04 5.93 -11.91
N THR A 118 0.54 4.69 -11.95
CA THR A 118 -0.74 4.35 -12.57
C THR A 118 -1.90 5.08 -11.88
N LEU A 119 -1.93 5.07 -10.54
CA LEU A 119 -2.97 5.72 -9.74
C LEU A 119 -2.96 7.24 -9.87
N ARG A 120 -1.77 7.87 -9.91
CA ARG A 120 -1.66 9.31 -10.18
C ARG A 120 -2.21 9.65 -11.56
N LYS A 121 -1.88 8.86 -12.58
CA LYS A 121 -2.39 9.06 -13.94
C LYS A 121 -3.92 8.89 -14.01
N ALA A 122 -4.45 7.88 -13.32
CA ALA A 122 -5.89 7.65 -13.26
C ALA A 122 -6.62 8.78 -12.51
N ALA A 123 -6.06 9.27 -11.41
CA ALA A 123 -6.62 10.40 -10.64
C ALA A 123 -6.65 11.71 -11.45
N SER A 124 -5.62 11.97 -12.26
CA SER A 124 -5.60 13.14 -13.17
C SER A 124 -6.50 13.00 -14.40
N ASN A 125 -7.01 11.80 -14.69
CA ASN A 125 -7.89 11.54 -15.83
C ASN A 125 -9.38 11.54 -15.43
N ASN A 126 -9.71 11.68 -14.14
CA ASN A 126 -11.07 11.58 -13.61
C ASN A 126 -11.66 12.95 -13.24
N ASP A 127 -11.21 14.02 -13.91
CA ASP A 127 -11.84 15.34 -13.87
C ASP A 127 -13.07 15.34 -14.81
N PHE A 128 -14.20 14.85 -14.31
CA PHE A 128 -15.56 15.18 -14.77
C PHE A 128 -16.53 15.13 -13.59
#